data_AF-A0A7G8J3P9-F1
#
_entry.id   AF-A0A7G8J3P9-F1
#
_cell.length_a   1.000
_cell.length_b   1.000
_cell.length_c   1.000
_cell.angle_alpha   90.00
_cell.angle_beta   90.00
_cell.angle_gamma   90.00
#
_symmetry.space_group_name_H-M   'P 1'
#
loop_
_entity.id
_entity.type
_entity.pdbx_description
1 polymer ?
#
loop_
_entity_poly.entity_id
_entity_poly.type
_entity_poly.pdbx_seq_one_letter_code
_entity_poly.pdbx_strand_id
1 'polypeptide(L)'
;MKMSRPFKGLYLQKTGAPFVYSFVTYTPQTKEQMIACGDLSEGEEFLSQVVCDFLLFVSEGILCRALTVDFPISYDDVIVICSRQRGDGVQHEYLIQVIDRGWMHEDQTLLLNDLTAILSNPLWDGAILRPD
;
A
#
# COMPACT_ATOMS: atom_id res chain seq x y z
N MET A 1 10.33 -25.84 1.90
CA MET A 1 9.28 -25.24 2.75
C MET A 1 8.59 -24.18 1.91
N LYS A 2 7.29 -24.31 1.56
CA LYS A 2 6.58 -23.26 0.82
C LYS A 2 6.52 -22.04 1.72
N MET A 3 7.29 -20.99 1.42
CA MET A 3 7.14 -19.69 2.06
C MET A 3 5.69 -19.27 1.86
N SER A 4 4.87 -19.28 2.92
CA SER A 4 3.52 -18.75 2.86
C SER A 4 3.65 -17.26 2.61
N ARG A 5 3.26 -16.80 1.42
CA ARG A 5 3.25 -15.37 1.10
C ARG A 5 2.27 -14.68 2.06
N PRO A 6 2.73 -13.78 2.96
CA PRO A 6 1.86 -13.17 3.97
C PRO A 6 0.83 -12.24 3.32
N PHE A 7 1.25 -11.47 2.32
CA PHE A 7 0.38 -10.55 1.56
C PHE A 7 -0.10 -11.17 0.25
N LYS A 8 -1.11 -12.04 0.32
CA LYS A 8 -1.73 -12.64 -0.87
C LYS A 8 -2.71 -11.69 -1.52
N GLY A 9 -2.63 -11.54 -2.84
CA GLY A 9 -3.56 -10.71 -3.63
C GLY A 9 -3.28 -9.21 -3.60
N LEU A 10 -2.25 -8.78 -2.86
CA LEU A 10 -1.71 -7.43 -2.94
C LEU A 10 -0.65 -7.36 -4.03
N TYR A 11 -0.68 -6.28 -4.82
CA TYR A 11 0.37 -5.99 -5.79
C TYR A 11 0.69 -4.49 -5.79
N LEU A 12 1.96 -4.15 -5.91
CA LEU A 12 2.45 -2.78 -6.00
C LEU A 12 3.41 -2.64 -7.18
N GLN A 13 3.13 -1.68 -8.05
CA GLN A 13 4.01 -1.33 -9.15
C GLN A 13 4.30 0.17 -9.12
N LYS A 14 5.54 0.54 -9.44
CA LYS A 14 5.87 1.94 -9.70
C LYS A 14 5.11 2.42 -10.93
N THR A 15 4.73 3.69 -10.90
CA THR A 15 4.39 4.38 -12.14
C THR A 15 5.64 5.06 -12.72
N GLY A 16 5.49 5.75 -13.84
CA GLY A 16 6.54 6.65 -14.35
C GLY A 16 6.63 7.97 -13.57
N ALA A 17 5.66 8.27 -12.70
CA ALA A 17 5.62 9.49 -11.90
C ALA A 17 6.26 9.27 -10.51
N PRO A 18 6.99 10.28 -9.97
CA PRO A 18 7.61 10.18 -8.65
C PRO A 18 6.60 9.91 -7.55
N PHE A 19 6.88 8.91 -6.70
CA PHE A 19 6.09 8.52 -5.52
C PHE A 19 4.62 8.21 -5.79
N VAL A 20 4.29 7.92 -7.05
CA VAL A 20 2.98 7.47 -7.48
C VAL A 20 3.07 6.00 -7.86
N TYR A 21 2.18 5.20 -7.33
CA TYR A 21 2.17 3.75 -7.45
C TYR A 21 0.81 3.24 -7.92
N SER A 22 0.84 2.16 -8.69
CA SER A 22 -0.34 1.35 -8.95
C SER A 22 -0.43 0.25 -7.90
N PHE A 23 -1.42 0.33 -7.01
CA PHE A 23 -1.64 -0.62 -5.93
C PHE A 23 -2.91 -1.42 -6.18
N VAL A 24 -2.78 -2.74 -6.18
CA VAL A 24 -3.91 -3.66 -6.31
C VAL A 24 -4.15 -4.32 -4.96
N THR A 25 -5.40 -4.27 -4.50
CA THR A 25 -5.89 -5.01 -3.34
C THR A 25 -7.27 -5.60 -3.65
N TYR A 26 -7.83 -6.37 -2.72
CA TYR A 26 -9.22 -6.82 -2.79
C TYR A 26 -10.17 -5.64 -2.66
N THR A 27 -11.42 -5.83 -3.07
CA THR A 27 -12.47 -4.83 -2.86
C THR A 27 -12.67 -4.58 -1.35
N PRO A 28 -12.33 -3.40 -0.83
CA PRO A 28 -12.46 -3.08 0.59
C PRO A 28 -13.93 -2.87 0.96
N GLN A 29 -14.26 -3.04 2.24
CA GLN A 29 -15.58 -2.64 2.74
C GLN A 29 -15.71 -1.11 2.70
N THR A 30 -16.88 -0.60 2.30
CA THR A 30 -17.18 0.83 2.42
C THR A 30 -17.49 1.19 3.87
N LYS A 31 -17.42 2.48 4.20
CA LYS A 31 -17.82 2.99 5.51
C LYS A 31 -19.23 2.53 5.89
N GLU A 32 -20.18 2.62 4.95
CA GLU A 32 -21.57 2.23 5.14
C GLU A 32 -21.69 0.72 5.39
N GLN A 33 -20.89 -0.09 4.71
CA GLN A 33 -20.86 -1.54 4.94
C GLN A 33 -20.33 -1.87 6.34
N MET A 34 -19.26 -1.21 6.78
CA MET A 34 -18.71 -1.39 8.13
C MET A 34 -19.70 -0.96 9.22
N ILE A 35 -20.44 0.14 8.99
CA ILE A 35 -21.51 0.56 9.91
C ILE A 35 -22.64 -0.47 9.93
N ALA A 36 -23.07 -0.94 8.75
CA ALA A 36 -24.18 -1.88 8.65
C ALA A 36 -23.88 -3.24 9.29
N CYS A 37 -22.62 -3.71 9.28
CA CYS A 37 -22.22 -4.95 9.95
C CYS A 37 -21.80 -4.78 11.41
N GLY A 38 -21.74 -3.55 11.91
CA GLY A 38 -21.37 -3.25 13.30
C GLY A 38 -19.87 -3.24 13.59
N ASP A 39 -19.03 -3.28 12.54
CA ASP A 39 -17.57 -3.15 12.66
C ASP A 39 -17.13 -1.69 12.86
N LEU A 40 -18.01 -0.73 12.56
CA LEU A 40 -17.78 0.71 12.78
C LEU A 40 -19.04 1.37 13.35
N SER A 41 -18.90 2.16 14.41
CA SER A 41 -20.00 2.96 14.95
C SER A 41 -20.22 4.25 14.14
N GLU A 42 -21.44 4.79 14.11
CA GLU A 42 -21.77 5.98 13.30
C GLU A 42 -20.93 7.24 13.62
N GLY A 43 -20.38 7.33 14.83
CA GLY A 43 -19.49 8.42 15.26
C GLY A 43 -17.99 8.13 15.19
N GLU A 44 -17.61 6.92 14.78
CA GLU A 44 -16.19 6.53 14.70
C GLU A 44 -15.56 6.99 13.39
N GLU A 45 -14.27 7.30 13.47
CA GLU A 45 -13.47 7.66 12.31
C GLU A 45 -13.29 6.44 11.39
N PHE A 46 -13.58 6.64 10.11
CA PHE A 46 -13.35 5.63 9.10
C PHE A 46 -11.91 5.72 8.59
N LEU A 47 -11.14 4.66 8.82
CA LEU A 47 -9.82 4.49 8.22
C LEU A 47 -9.94 3.72 6.90
N SER A 48 -9.36 4.28 5.84
CA SER A 48 -9.33 3.66 4.53
C SER A 48 -8.51 2.37 4.57
N GLN A 49 -9.19 1.24 4.47
CA GLN A 49 -8.57 -0.08 4.45
C GLN A 49 -7.53 -0.22 3.33
N VAL A 50 -7.74 0.47 2.20
CA VAL A 50 -6.78 0.52 1.08
C VAL A 50 -5.45 1.16 1.48
N VAL A 51 -5.50 2.26 2.25
CA VAL A 51 -4.31 2.96 2.73
C VAL A 51 -3.59 2.12 3.78
N CYS A 52 -4.34 1.50 4.69
CA CYS A 52 -3.79 0.57 5.68
C CYS A 52 -3.08 -0.62 5.02
N ASP A 53 -3.72 -1.27 4.04
CA ASP A 53 -3.14 -2.36 3.26
C ASP A 53 -1.88 -1.93 2.52
N PHE A 54 -1.90 -0.73 1.92
CA PHE A 54 -0.74 -0.16 1.23
C PHE A 54 0.44 0.01 2.19
N LEU A 55 0.22 0.61 3.36
CA LEU A 55 1.27 0.84 4.36
C LEU A 55 1.83 -0.46 4.93
N LEU A 56 0.96 -1.43 5.26
CA LEU A 56 1.37 -2.75 5.73
C LEU A 56 2.17 -3.50 4.66
N PHE A 57 1.73 -3.43 3.40
CA PHE A 57 2.44 -4.12 2.33
C PHE A 57 3.79 -3.48 2.04
N VAL A 58 3.89 -2.15 1.99
CA VAL A 58 5.16 -1.44 1.80
C VAL A 58 6.12 -1.73 2.95
N SER A 59 5.66 -1.62 4.20
CA SER A 59 6.51 -1.82 5.38
C SER A 59 6.95 -3.27 5.52
N GLU A 60 6.02 -4.20 5.72
CA GLU A 60 6.33 -5.58 6.10
C GLU A 60 6.47 -6.49 4.90
N GLY A 61 5.72 -6.24 3.83
CA GLY A 61 5.70 -7.09 2.64
C GLY A 61 6.87 -6.84 1.69
N ILE A 62 7.30 -5.58 1.55
CA ILE A 62 8.34 -5.18 0.60
C ILE A 62 9.64 -4.87 1.34
N LEU A 63 9.60 -3.92 2.29
CA LEU A 63 10.79 -3.46 3.00
C LEU A 63 11.22 -4.38 4.15
N CYS A 64 10.36 -5.34 4.53
CA CYS A 64 10.58 -6.24 5.67
C CYS A 64 10.87 -5.49 6.99
N ARG A 65 10.20 -4.35 7.21
CA ARG A 65 10.27 -3.52 8.42
C ARG A 65 8.90 -3.49 9.09
N ALA A 66 8.85 -3.52 10.42
CA ALA A 66 7.59 -3.45 11.15
C ALA A 66 6.92 -2.07 10.97
N LEU A 67 5.59 -2.05 10.81
CA LEU A 67 4.82 -0.80 10.80
C LEU A 67 4.62 -0.29 12.23
N THR A 68 5.51 0.61 12.66
CA THR A 68 5.45 1.27 13.98
C THR A 68 5.06 2.75 13.84
N VAL A 69 4.79 3.41 14.96
CA VAL A 69 4.54 4.87 15.00
C VAL A 69 5.69 5.68 14.39
N ASP A 70 6.92 5.17 14.50
CA ASP A 70 8.12 5.81 13.93
C ASP A 70 8.38 5.41 12.45
N PHE A 71 7.45 4.71 11.80
CA PHE A 71 7.63 4.35 10.39
C PHE A 71 7.62 5.62 9.52
N PRO A 72 8.59 5.83 8.61
CA PRO A 72 8.76 7.12 7.91
C PRO A 72 7.64 7.58 6.96
N ILE A 73 6.61 6.76 6.75
CA ILE A 73 5.40 7.12 6.00
C ILE A 73 4.20 6.79 6.86
N SER A 74 3.37 7.79 7.14
CA SER A 74 2.14 7.61 7.93
C SER A 74 0.89 7.54 7.04
N TYR A 75 -0.26 7.27 7.65
CA TYR A 75 -1.56 7.29 6.96
C TYR A 75 -1.84 8.62 6.25
N ASP A 76 -1.51 9.73 6.91
CA ASP A 76 -1.76 11.09 6.40
C ASP A 76 -0.82 11.51 5.26
N ASP A 77 0.20 10.69 4.98
CA ASP A 77 1.11 10.90 3.85
C ASP A 77 0.64 10.18 2.58
N VAL A 78 -0.47 9.42 2.64
CA VAL A 78 -0.93 8.59 1.52
C VAL A 78 -2.25 9.12 0.97
N ILE A 79 -2.26 9.42 -0.33
CA ILE A 79 -3.45 9.87 -1.06
C ILE A 79 -3.85 8.81 -2.08
N VAL A 80 -5.13 8.43 -2.07
CA VAL A 80 -5.75 7.69 -3.18
C VAL A 80 -6.21 8.70 -4.23
N ILE A 81 -5.53 8.74 -5.39
CA ILE A 81 -5.85 9.67 -6.48
C ILE A 81 -7.11 9.21 -7.22
N CYS A 82 -7.14 7.94 -7.62
CA CYS A 82 -8.26 7.34 -8.32
C CYS A 82 -8.27 5.83 -8.14
N SER A 83 -9.38 5.19 -8.51
CA SER A 83 -9.53 3.74 -8.47
C SER A 83 -10.24 3.23 -9.72
N ARG A 84 -9.98 1.96 -10.06
CA ARG A 84 -10.74 1.23 -11.07
C ARG A 84 -10.88 -0.24 -10.67
N GLN A 85 -11.97 -0.85 -11.10
CA GLN A 85 -12.14 -2.30 -10.95
C GLN A 85 -11.28 -3.04 -11.99
N ARG A 86 -10.67 -4.16 -11.61
CA ARG A 86 -9.99 -5.09 -12.52
C ARG A 86 -10.56 -6.50 -12.36
N GLY A 87 -10.69 -7.22 -13.47
CA GLY A 87 -11.35 -8.53 -13.50
C GLY A 87 -12.84 -8.44 -13.17
N ASP A 88 -13.48 -9.56 -12.86
CA ASP A 88 -14.91 -9.67 -12.55
C ASP A 88 -15.32 -9.03 -11.20
N GLY A 89 -14.62 -7.97 -10.76
CA GLY A 89 -14.92 -7.21 -9.54
C GLY A 89 -14.25 -7.71 -8.26
N VAL A 90 -13.38 -8.73 -8.34
CA VAL A 90 -12.70 -9.32 -7.18
C VAL A 90 -11.47 -8.51 -6.73
N GLN A 91 -10.85 -7.78 -7.65
CA GLN A 91 -9.68 -6.95 -7.40
C GLN A 91 -9.91 -5.51 -7.84
N HIS A 92 -9.42 -4.57 -7.04
CA HIS A 92 -9.42 -3.16 -7.35
C HIS A 92 -8.00 -2.65 -7.47
N GLU A 93 -7.78 -1.80 -8.46
CA GLU A 93 -6.54 -1.07 -8.63
C GLU A 93 -6.74 0.39 -8.24
N TYR A 94 -5.81 0.88 -7.43
CA TYR A 94 -5.77 2.22 -6.88
C TYR A 94 -4.50 2.91 -7.33
N LEU A 95 -4.64 4.11 -7.87
CA LEU A 95 -3.50 4.99 -8.07
C LEU A 95 -3.24 5.72 -6.75
N ILE A 96 -2.12 5.40 -6.11
CA ILE A 96 -1.75 5.93 -4.79
C ILE A 96 -0.56 6.85 -4.93
N GLN A 97 -0.59 7.99 -4.25
CA GLN A 97 0.54 8.90 -4.11
C GLN A 97 1.00 8.93 -2.65
N VAL A 98 2.31 8.86 -2.44
CA VAL A 98 2.92 9.25 -1.17
C VAL A 98 3.35 10.72 -1.28
N ILE A 99 2.90 11.55 -0.35
CA ILE A 99 3.29 12.95 -0.25
C ILE A 99 4.74 12.99 0.22
N ASP A 100 5.63 13.54 -0.62
CA ASP A 100 7.01 13.77 -0.26
C ASP A 100 7.13 14.95 0.72
N ARG A 101 7.49 14.63 1.96
CA ARG A 101 7.86 15.57 3.01
C ARG A 101 9.35 15.49 3.32
N GLY A 102 10.17 15.00 2.38
CA GLY A 102 11.61 14.74 2.54
C GLY A 102 12.44 15.95 2.97
N TRP A 103 11.96 17.17 2.71
CA TRP A 103 12.55 18.41 3.23
C TRP A 103 12.48 18.54 4.77
N MET A 104 11.60 17.78 5.42
CA MET A 104 11.42 17.72 6.88
C MET A 104 11.89 16.40 7.50
N HIS A 105 12.01 15.33 6.71
CA HIS A 105 12.30 13.98 7.20
C HIS A 105 13.24 13.21 6.26
N GLU A 106 14.53 13.16 6.61
CA GLU A 106 15.55 12.41 5.85
C GLU A 106 15.21 10.91 5.74
N ASP A 107 14.68 10.32 6.81
CA ASP A 107 14.31 8.90 6.85
C ASP A 107 13.22 8.54 5.82
N GLN A 108 12.30 9.47 5.52
CA GLN A 108 11.27 9.26 4.51
C GLN A 108 11.90 9.20 3.11
N THR A 109 12.87 10.08 2.84
CA THR A 109 13.60 10.09 1.57
C THR A 109 14.35 8.77 1.36
N LEU A 110 15.06 8.31 2.40
CA LEU A 110 15.78 7.03 2.34
C LEU A 110 14.84 5.85 2.09
N LEU A 111 13.71 5.82 2.81
CA LEU A 111 12.71 4.76 2.63
C LEU A 111 12.10 4.75 1.23
N LEU A 112 11.77 5.91 0.68
CA LEU A 112 11.22 6.02 -0.68
C LEU A 112 12.24 5.63 -1.75
N ASN A 113 13.53 5.89 -1.51
CA ASN A 113 14.61 5.42 -2.38
C ASN A 113 14.76 3.89 -2.33
N ASP A 114 14.73 3.29 -1.14
CA ASP A 114 14.77 1.83 -0.97
C ASP A 114 13.59 1.15 -1.69
N LEU A 115 12.38 1.69 -1.50
CA LEU A 115 11.18 1.20 -2.17
C LEU A 115 11.33 1.31 -3.69
N THR A 116 11.79 2.47 -4.19
CA THR A 116 12.00 2.69 -5.63
C THR A 116 13.02 1.71 -6.22
N ALA A 117 14.09 1.41 -5.49
CA ALA A 117 15.10 0.44 -5.93
C ALA A 117 14.51 -0.97 -6.06
N ILE A 118 13.73 -1.42 -5.09
CA ILE A 118 13.06 -2.73 -5.13
C ILE A 118 12.06 -2.81 -6.29
N LEU A 119 11.17 -1.82 -6.39
CA LEU A 119 10.14 -1.79 -7.44
C LEU A 119 10.71 -1.61 -8.86
N SER A 120 11.96 -1.19 -8.97
CA SER A 120 12.68 -1.07 -10.24
C SER A 120 13.46 -2.32 -10.63
N ASN A 121 13.55 -3.31 -9.73
CA ASN A 121 14.26 -4.56 -10.02
C ASN A 121 13.50 -5.36 -11.11
N PRO A 122 14.17 -5.86 -12.17
CA PRO A 122 13.53 -6.68 -13.20
C PRO A 122 12.82 -7.95 -12.69
N LEU A 123 13.24 -8.47 -11.54
CA LEU A 123 12.65 -9.65 -10.89
C LEU A 123 11.45 -9.32 -10.00
N TRP A 124 11.15 -8.03 -9.81
CA TRP A 124 9.96 -7.60 -9.09
C TRP A 124 8.72 -7.91 -9.92
N ASP A 125 7.83 -8.75 -9.40
CA ASP A 125 6.61 -9.15 -10.11
C ASP A 125 5.35 -8.43 -9.62
N GLY A 126 5.53 -7.33 -8.91
CA GLY A 126 4.45 -6.60 -8.24
C GLY A 126 4.22 -7.07 -6.82
N ALA A 127 4.81 -8.18 -6.39
CA ALA A 127 4.35 -8.92 -5.24
C ALA A 127 5.49 -9.37 -4.34
N ILE A 128 6.53 -9.94 -4.94
CA ILE A 128 7.76 -10.38 -4.30
C ILE A 128 8.92 -10.16 -5.26
N LEU A 129 10.15 -10.07 -4.74
CA LEU A 129 11.34 -10.25 -5.56
C LEU A 129 11.49 -11.74 -5.85
N ARG A 130 11.46 -12.12 -7.13
CA ARG A 130 11.68 -13.52 -7.53
C ARG A 130 13.15 -13.91 -7.31
N PRO A 131 13.42 -15.16 -6.93
CA PRO A 131 14.78 -15.68 -6.99
C PRO A 131 15.27 -15.73 -8.44
N ASP A 132 16.55 -15.43 -8.63
CA ASP A 132 17.29 -15.61 -9.90
C ASP A 132 17.37 -17.08 -10.33
#